data_AF-A0A1U7I7Y7-F1
#
_entry.id   AF-A0A1U7I7Y7-F1
#
_cell.length_a   1.000
_cell.length_b   1.000
_cell.length_c   1.000
_cell.angle_alpha   90.00
_cell.angle_beta   90.00
_cell.angle_gamma   90.00
#
_symmetry.space_group_name_H-M   'P 1'
#
loop_
_entity.id
_entity.type
_entity.pdbx_description
1 polymer ?
#
loop_
_entity_poly.entity_id
_entity_poly.type
_entity_poly.pdbx_seq_one_letter_code
_entity_poly.pdbx_strand_id
1 'polypeptide(L)'
;MDIAARIAALYQQIEQIFSEGEVAAPNTWISSFVVPKPGGKHYTYYRLMEAAPKSRSSGKKKAAKMKRYLGIRKSPKYKRAQAAIARRNQIQVLTRRIKQLELLALKEEEQKAAATSTHSAVSGGYPTGSITRPPLTNQPTVWQWQQLQQELNRLKEHTQQLVEALNQERRFREAMIQEIERLKAAVGR
;
A
#
# COMPACT_ATOMS: atom_id res chain seq x y z
N MET A 1 -5.98 -25.38 1.55
CA MET A 1 -5.88 -24.23 0.63
C MET A 1 -4.42 -23.85 0.53
N ASP A 2 -3.93 -23.68 -0.70
CA ASP A 2 -2.60 -23.19 -1.01
C ASP A 2 -2.33 -21.81 -0.37
N ILE A 3 -1.11 -21.59 0.14
CA ILE A 3 -0.70 -20.33 0.78
C ILE A 3 -0.82 -19.18 -0.22
N ALA A 4 -0.47 -19.42 -1.49
CA ALA A 4 -0.58 -18.42 -2.55
C ALA A 4 -2.05 -18.01 -2.79
N ALA A 5 -2.97 -18.97 -2.87
CA ALA A 5 -4.41 -18.69 -2.99
C ALA A 5 -4.94 -17.88 -1.80
N ARG A 6 -4.43 -18.16 -0.59
CA ARG A 6 -4.82 -17.44 0.63
C ARG A 6 -4.31 -16.00 0.64
N ILE A 7 -3.10 -15.75 0.13
CA ILE A 7 -2.54 -14.42 -0.03
C ILE A 7 -3.35 -13.63 -1.08
N ALA A 8 -3.67 -14.23 -2.22
CA ALA A 8 -4.49 -13.60 -3.26
C ALA A 8 -5.87 -13.16 -2.74
N ALA A 9 -6.54 -14.00 -1.94
CA ALA A 9 -7.82 -13.65 -1.32
C ALA A 9 -7.72 -12.45 -0.36
N LEU A 10 -6.61 -12.32 0.39
CA LEU A 10 -6.39 -11.17 1.27
C LEU A 10 -6.14 -9.88 0.48
N TYR A 11 -5.47 -9.94 -0.68
CA TYR A 11 -5.33 -8.78 -1.57
C TYR A 11 -6.67 -8.33 -2.13
N GLN A 12 -7.52 -9.26 -2.57
CA GLN A 12 -8.89 -8.92 -3.02
C GLN A 12 -9.70 -8.24 -1.91
N GLN A 13 -9.58 -8.70 -0.66
CA GLN A 13 -10.23 -8.04 0.48
C GLN A 13 -9.72 -6.61 0.70
N ILE A 14 -8.42 -6.38 0.53
CA ILE A 14 -7.84 -5.03 0.61
C ILE A 14 -8.41 -4.13 -0.50
N GLU A 15 -8.49 -4.62 -1.73
CA GLU A 15 -9.08 -3.89 -2.87
C GLU A 15 -10.55 -3.55 -2.64
N GLN A 16 -11.32 -4.49 -2.08
CA GLN A 16 -12.71 -4.25 -1.71
C GLN A 16 -12.82 -3.13 -0.66
N ILE A 17 -11.95 -3.11 0.35
CA ILE A 17 -11.95 -2.03 1.36
C ILE A 17 -11.60 -0.68 0.72
N PHE A 18 -10.72 -0.64 -0.29
CA PHE A 18 -10.42 0.59 -1.02
C PHE A 18 -11.62 1.09 -1.84
N SER A 19 -12.43 0.19 -2.41
CA SER A 19 -13.61 0.57 -3.20
C SER A 19 -14.77 1.07 -2.34
N GLU A 20 -14.85 0.67 -1.06
CA GLU A 20 -15.83 1.19 -0.09
C GLU A 20 -15.66 2.68 0.25
N GLY A 21 -14.50 3.27 -0.07
CA GLY A 21 -14.27 4.72 -0.02
C GLY A 21 -12.97 5.14 0.66
N GLU A 22 -12.87 6.44 0.97
CA GLU A 22 -11.63 7.09 1.44
C GLU A 22 -10.93 6.35 2.59
N VAL A 23 -9.66 5.98 2.40
CA VAL A 23 -8.83 5.39 3.46
C VAL A 23 -8.00 6.50 4.12
N ALA A 24 -8.02 6.56 5.45
CA ALA A 24 -7.27 7.58 6.16
C ALA A 24 -5.76 7.43 5.97
N ALA A 25 -5.05 8.55 5.90
CA ALA A 25 -3.60 8.56 5.78
C ALA A 25 -2.90 7.82 6.95
N PRO A 26 -1.65 7.37 6.75
CA PRO A 26 -0.86 6.78 7.83
C PRO A 26 -0.72 7.74 9.02
N ASN A 27 -0.66 7.19 10.23
CA ASN A 27 -0.43 7.95 11.47
C ASN A 27 -1.43 9.09 11.74
N THR A 28 -2.66 8.98 11.26
CA THR A 28 -3.76 9.90 11.63
C THR A 28 -4.62 9.35 12.75
N TRP A 29 -5.12 10.23 13.63
CA TRP A 29 -6.07 9.86 14.69
C TRP A 29 -7.05 11.00 14.95
N ILE A 30 -8.17 10.70 15.61
CA ILE A 30 -9.12 11.72 16.06
C ILE A 30 -8.80 12.08 17.51
N SER A 31 -8.61 13.37 17.77
CA SER A 31 -8.45 13.94 19.11
C SER A 31 -9.68 14.77 19.47
N SER A 32 -10.12 14.68 20.72
CA SER A 32 -11.09 15.61 21.29
C SER A 32 -10.39 16.80 21.96
N PHE A 33 -11.10 17.91 22.05
CA PHE A 33 -10.76 19.03 22.91
C PHE A 33 -12.02 19.67 23.47
N VAL A 34 -11.90 20.28 24.64
CA VAL A 34 -13.03 20.86 25.37
C VAL A 34 -12.92 22.37 25.35
N VAL A 35 -14.03 23.04 25.02
CA VAL A 35 -14.14 24.50 25.08
C VAL A 35 -15.06 24.85 26.25
N PRO A 36 -14.54 25.48 27.33
CA PRO A 36 -15.35 25.93 28.44
C PRO A 36 -16.23 27.11 28.04
N LYS A 37 -17.41 27.22 28.66
CA LYS A 37 -18.33 28.34 28.52
C LYS A 37 -18.66 28.96 29.88
N PRO A 38 -19.07 30.24 29.89
CA PRO A 38 -19.62 30.87 31.09
C PRO A 38 -20.77 30.03 31.68
N GLY A 39 -20.78 29.88 33.00
CA GLY A 39 -21.79 29.07 33.71
C GLY A 39 -21.49 27.57 33.80
N GLY A 40 -20.22 27.16 33.69
CA GLY A 40 -19.79 25.78 33.98
C GLY A 40 -20.12 24.74 32.89
N LYS A 41 -20.65 25.18 31.75
CA LYS A 41 -20.93 24.29 30.61
C LYS A 41 -19.68 24.07 29.77
N HIS A 42 -19.59 22.91 29.12
CA HIS A 42 -18.46 22.54 28.27
C HIS A 42 -18.93 21.97 26.93
N TYR A 43 -18.27 22.37 25.84
CA TYR A 43 -18.46 21.76 24.53
C TYR A 43 -17.27 20.89 24.17
N THR A 44 -17.54 19.64 23.78
CA THR A 44 -16.52 18.73 23.27
C THR A 44 -16.53 18.74 21.75
N TYR A 45 -15.38 19.09 21.17
CA TYR A 45 -15.17 19.06 19.74
C TYR A 45 -14.06 18.08 19.37
N TYR A 46 -14.04 17.71 18.10
CA TYR A 46 -13.14 16.71 17.56
C TYR A 46 -12.36 17.28 16.38
N ARG A 47 -11.13 16.81 16.24
CA ARG A 47 -10.20 17.18 15.18
C ARG A 47 -9.44 15.95 14.70
N LEU A 48 -9.16 15.90 13.41
CA LEU A 48 -8.27 14.92 12.81
C LEU A 48 -6.84 15.44 12.96
N MET A 49 -6.00 14.62 13.58
CA MET A 49 -4.59 14.86 13.81
C MET A 49 -3.77 13.95 12.90
N GLU A 50 -2.54 14.38 12.61
CA GLU A 50 -1.55 13.62 11.87
C GLU A 50 -0.18 13.74 12.56
N ALA A 51 0.55 12.63 12.63
CA ALA A 51 1.93 12.65 13.10
C ALA A 51 2.81 13.28 12.01
N ALA A 52 3.60 14.28 12.37
CA ALA A 52 4.57 14.85 11.43
C ALA A 52 5.62 13.80 11.04
N PRO A 53 6.08 13.75 9.78
CA PRO A 53 7.15 12.84 9.38
C PRO A 53 8.42 13.17 10.16
N LYS A 54 9.10 12.14 10.67
CA LYS A 54 10.40 12.27 11.34
C LYS A 54 11.36 13.00 10.38
N SER A 55 11.74 14.23 10.71
CA SER A 55 12.83 14.89 9.99
C SER A 55 14.14 14.31 10.50
N ARG A 56 15.04 13.95 9.58
CA ARG A 56 16.39 13.49 9.90
C ARG A 56 17.27 14.58 10.53
N SER A 57 16.85 15.85 10.53
CA SER A 57 17.75 17.01 10.71
C SER A 57 17.58 17.80 12.02
N SER A 58 16.70 17.41 12.94
CA SER A 58 16.55 18.18 14.18
C SER A 58 16.06 17.28 15.30
N GLY A 59 16.83 17.19 16.39
CA GLY A 59 16.47 16.44 17.61
C GLY A 59 15.19 16.91 18.32
N LYS A 60 14.41 17.81 17.72
CA LYS A 60 13.08 18.21 18.20
C LYS A 60 12.04 17.20 17.71
N LYS A 61 11.38 16.52 18.65
CA LYS A 61 10.16 15.73 18.37
C LYS A 61 9.16 16.64 17.66
N LYS A 62 8.90 16.41 16.36
CA LYS A 62 7.91 17.22 15.65
C LYS A 62 6.54 16.98 16.28
N ALA A 63 5.91 18.06 16.73
CA ALA A 63 4.60 18.02 17.35
C ALA A 63 3.53 17.53 16.35
N ALA A 64 2.52 16.84 16.87
CA ALA A 64 1.35 16.44 16.11
C ALA A 64 0.69 17.67 15.47
N LYS A 65 0.27 17.56 14.21
CA LYS A 65 -0.40 18.64 13.49
C LYS A 65 -1.88 18.35 13.34
N MET A 66 -2.71 19.37 13.50
CA MET A 66 -4.13 19.28 13.16
C MET A 66 -4.27 19.30 11.64
N LYS A 67 -4.85 18.24 11.08
CA LYS A 67 -5.14 18.13 9.64
C LYS A 67 -6.47 18.78 9.28
N ARG A 68 -7.51 18.51 10.08
CA ARG A 68 -8.87 18.99 9.81
C ARG A 68 -9.71 19.07 11.07
N TYR A 69 -10.52 20.13 11.19
CA TYR A 69 -11.54 20.22 12.22
C TYR A 69 -12.77 19.37 11.85
N LEU A 70 -13.26 18.56 12.80
CA LEU A 70 -14.37 17.61 12.57
C LEU A 70 -15.67 18.06 13.25
N GLY A 71 -15.63 19.06 14.13
CA GLY A 71 -16.82 19.53 14.85
C GLY A 71 -17.22 18.55 15.97
N ILE A 72 -18.52 18.32 16.13
CA ILE A 72 -19.05 17.42 17.16
C ILE A 72 -19.09 15.96 16.67
N ARG A 73 -19.22 15.01 17.61
CA ARG A 73 -19.27 13.56 17.33
C ARG A 73 -20.35 13.15 16.32
N LYS A 74 -21.48 13.85 16.32
CA LYS A 74 -22.62 13.55 15.43
C LYS A 74 -22.43 14.09 14.01
N SER A 75 -21.40 14.90 13.76
CA SER A 75 -21.22 15.55 12.47
C SER A 75 -20.90 14.53 11.36
N PRO A 76 -21.32 14.78 10.11
CA PRO A 76 -20.94 13.94 8.98
C PRO A 76 -19.42 13.86 8.79
N LYS A 77 -18.69 14.97 9.06
CA LYS A 77 -17.22 15.02 8.97
C LYS A 77 -16.55 14.07 9.95
N TYR A 78 -17.05 13.98 11.19
CA TYR A 78 -16.55 13.05 12.20
C TYR A 78 -16.79 11.60 11.78
N LYS A 79 -18.03 11.26 11.40
CA LYS A 79 -18.39 9.90 10.98
C LYS A 79 -17.56 9.42 9.78
N ARG A 80 -17.38 10.28 8.77
CA ARG A 80 -16.52 9.97 7.60
C ARG A 80 -15.06 9.73 8.00
N ALA A 81 -14.50 10.57 8.86
CA ALA A 81 -13.13 10.40 9.35
C ALA A 81 -12.97 9.11 10.17
N GLN A 82 -13.97 8.77 10.99
CA GLN A 82 -13.98 7.52 11.77
C GLN A 82 -14.00 6.30 10.85
N ALA A 83 -14.87 6.29 9.84
CA ALA A 83 -14.94 5.22 8.85
C ALA A 83 -13.62 5.07 8.08
N ALA A 84 -13.03 6.18 7.62
CA ALA A 84 -11.75 6.16 6.90
C ALA A 84 -10.60 5.57 7.74
N ILE A 85 -10.57 5.88 9.05
CA ILE A 85 -9.60 5.29 9.99
C ILE A 85 -9.86 3.80 10.21
N ALA A 86 -11.13 3.39 10.29
CA ALA A 86 -11.50 1.99 10.45
C ALA A 86 -11.03 1.16 9.24
N ARG A 87 -11.30 1.62 8.01
CA ARG A 87 -10.81 0.99 6.78
C ARG A 87 -9.30 0.84 6.77
N ARG A 88 -8.57 1.91 7.10
CA ARG A 88 -7.10 1.88 7.22
C ARG A 88 -6.64 0.80 8.21
N ASN A 89 -7.29 0.69 9.36
CA ASN A 89 -6.92 -0.31 10.36
C ASN A 89 -7.18 -1.74 9.87
N GLN A 90 -8.29 -1.97 9.17
CA GLN A 90 -8.59 -3.27 8.54
C GLN A 90 -7.50 -3.64 7.53
N ILE A 91 -7.15 -2.72 6.63
CA ILE A 91 -6.06 -2.90 5.66
C ILE A 91 -4.76 -3.26 6.38
N GLN A 92 -4.38 -2.53 7.45
CA GLN A 92 -3.17 -2.84 8.21
C GLN A 92 -3.15 -4.24 8.82
N VAL A 93 -4.30 -4.74 9.29
CA VAL A 93 -4.42 -6.11 9.81
C VAL A 93 -4.20 -7.13 8.69
N LEU A 94 -4.85 -6.93 7.53
CA LEU A 94 -4.71 -7.81 6.37
C LEU A 94 -3.28 -7.81 5.84
N THR A 95 -2.63 -6.65 5.72
CA THR A 95 -1.23 -6.55 5.31
C THR A 95 -0.29 -7.29 6.25
N ARG A 96 -0.51 -7.20 7.57
CA ARG A 96 0.28 -7.99 8.54
C ARG A 96 0.06 -9.48 8.35
N ARG A 97 -1.17 -9.90 8.03
CA ARG A 97 -1.49 -11.31 7.79
C ARG A 97 -0.82 -11.84 6.53
N ILE A 98 -0.82 -11.06 5.44
CA ILE A 98 -0.07 -11.37 4.21
C ILE A 98 1.41 -11.58 4.55
N LYS A 99 2.04 -10.62 5.25
CA LYS A 99 3.45 -10.72 5.64
C LYS A 99 3.78 -11.97 6.46
N GLN A 100 2.86 -12.40 7.33
CA GLN A 100 3.02 -13.65 8.08
C GLN A 100 2.98 -14.88 7.18
N LEU A 101 2.06 -14.90 6.21
CA LEU A 101 1.91 -16.02 5.27
C LEU A 101 3.12 -16.11 4.31
N GLU A 102 3.61 -14.97 3.82
CA GLU A 102 4.84 -14.91 3.01
C GLU A 102 6.04 -15.50 3.76
N LEU A 103 6.17 -15.16 5.05
CA LEU A 103 7.25 -15.68 5.90
C LEU A 103 7.12 -17.19 6.16
N LEU A 104 5.89 -17.73 6.19
CA LEU A 104 5.67 -19.18 6.28
C LEU A 104 6.03 -19.87 4.97
N ALA A 105 5.64 -19.30 3.82
CA ALA A 105 5.98 -19.84 2.51
C ALA A 105 7.50 -19.94 2.33
N LEU A 106 8.24 -18.89 2.71
CA LEU A 106 9.70 -18.87 2.64
C LEU A 106 10.34 -20.00 3.47
N LYS A 107 9.85 -20.21 4.70
CA LYS A 107 10.34 -21.28 5.59
C LYS A 107 10.06 -22.67 5.04
N GLU A 108 8.90 -22.88 4.42
CA GLU A 108 8.56 -24.15 3.78
C GLU A 108 9.48 -24.44 2.59
N GLU A 109 9.85 -23.43 1.80
CA GLU A 109 10.82 -23.57 0.71
C GLU A 109 12.23 -23.92 1.22
N GLU A 110 12.70 -23.24 2.27
CA GLU A 110 13.99 -23.51 2.90
C GLU A 110 14.07 -24.95 3.44
N GLN A 111 13.00 -25.43 4.08
CA GLN A 111 12.92 -26.81 4.59
C GLN A 111 12.90 -27.85 3.47
N LYS A 112 12.20 -27.59 2.37
CA LYS A 112 12.21 -28.46 1.18
C LYS A 112 13.59 -28.51 0.53
N ALA A 113 14.29 -27.38 0.46
CA ALA A 113 15.67 -27.32 -0.05
C ALA A 113 16.65 -28.09 0.87
N ALA A 114 16.53 -27.94 2.19
CA ALA A 114 17.36 -28.65 3.16
C ALA A 114 17.13 -30.17 3.14
N ALA A 115 15.88 -30.63 3.03
CA ALA A 115 15.53 -32.04 2.92
C ALA A 115 16.03 -32.68 1.61
N THR A 116 16.07 -31.90 0.52
CA THR A 116 16.62 -32.37 -0.76
C THR A 116 18.14 -32.51 -0.71
N SER A 117 18.83 -31.67 0.08
CA SER A 117 20.30 -31.73 0.30
C SER A 117 20.74 -32.92 1.18
N THR A 118 19.94 -33.29 2.19
CA THR A 118 20.28 -34.39 3.12
C THR A 118 20.14 -35.79 2.51
N HIS A 119 19.39 -35.95 1.42
CA HIS A 119 19.28 -37.23 0.70
C HIS A 119 20.44 -37.51 -0.28
N SER A 120 21.38 -36.58 -0.50
CA SER A 120 22.54 -36.78 -1.39
C SER A 120 23.84 -37.18 -0.68
N ALA A 121 23.85 -37.33 0.66
CA ALA A 121 25.08 -37.55 1.43
C ALA A 121 25.28 -38.98 1.99
N VAL A 122 24.45 -39.96 1.62
CA VAL A 122 24.67 -41.37 2.00
C VAL A 122 24.35 -42.29 0.82
N SER A 123 25.37 -42.71 0.07
CA SER A 123 25.49 -44.07 -0.49
C SER A 123 26.76 -44.17 -1.36
N GLY A 124 27.78 -44.86 -0.85
CA GLY A 124 28.72 -45.56 -1.72
C GLY A 124 28.05 -46.76 -2.39
N GLY A 125 28.59 -47.21 -3.53
CA GLY A 125 28.25 -48.48 -4.19
C GLY A 125 27.31 -48.37 -5.40
N TYR A 126 27.85 -48.71 -6.58
CA TYR A 126 27.13 -48.98 -7.85
C TYR A 126 26.50 -50.40 -7.84
N PRO A 127 25.77 -50.85 -8.89
CA PRO A 127 24.70 -50.20 -9.69
C PRO A 127 23.46 -51.12 -9.89
N THR A 128 22.50 -50.67 -10.70
CA THR A 128 21.39 -51.38 -11.40
C THR A 128 19.97 -51.12 -10.87
N GLY A 129 19.09 -50.73 -11.81
CA GLY A 129 17.65 -50.52 -11.57
C GLY A 129 17.16 -49.22 -12.18
N SER A 130 16.65 -49.29 -13.41
CA SER A 130 15.93 -48.22 -14.10
C SER A 130 14.75 -47.70 -13.26
N ILE A 131 14.81 -46.44 -12.81
CA ILE A 131 13.70 -45.74 -12.18
C ILE A 131 13.32 -44.54 -13.04
N THR A 132 12.23 -44.71 -13.77
CA THR A 132 11.49 -43.65 -14.45
C THR A 132 11.01 -42.64 -13.38
N ARG A 133 11.65 -41.47 -13.32
CA ARG A 133 11.21 -40.37 -12.46
C ARG A 133 9.92 -39.75 -13.02
N PRO A 134 8.85 -39.58 -12.22
CA PRO A 134 7.77 -38.67 -12.60
C PRO A 134 8.29 -37.22 -12.54
N PRO A 135 7.86 -36.32 -13.45
CA PRO A 135 8.36 -34.96 -13.49
C PRO A 135 7.84 -34.14 -12.31
N LEU A 136 8.75 -33.42 -11.64
CA LEU A 136 8.44 -32.38 -10.64
C LEU A 136 7.80 -31.17 -11.35
N THR A 137 6.49 -31.20 -11.57
CA THR A 137 5.76 -30.04 -12.12
C THR A 137 5.13 -29.25 -10.98
N ASN A 138 5.85 -28.25 -10.46
CA ASN A 138 5.32 -27.00 -9.91
C ASN A 138 6.46 -25.96 -9.69
N GLN A 139 7.53 -26.06 -10.48
CA GLN A 139 8.41 -24.93 -10.74
C GLN A 139 7.82 -24.24 -11.98
N PRO A 140 7.62 -22.91 -11.99
CA PRO A 140 7.19 -22.23 -13.19
C PRO A 140 8.16 -22.58 -14.31
N THR A 141 7.66 -23.13 -15.40
CA THR A 141 8.49 -23.53 -16.54
C THR A 141 9.27 -22.29 -17.01
N VAL A 142 10.47 -22.44 -17.55
CA VAL A 142 11.29 -21.30 -18.06
C VAL A 142 10.45 -20.34 -18.93
N TRP A 143 9.51 -20.89 -19.69
CA TRP A 143 8.50 -20.15 -20.47
C TRP A 143 7.57 -19.26 -19.64
N GLN A 144 7.08 -19.71 -18.49
CA GLN A 144 6.23 -18.92 -17.59
C GLN A 144 7.01 -17.74 -16.98
N TRP A 145 8.28 -17.94 -16.64
CA TRP A 145 9.17 -16.86 -16.20
C TRP A 145 9.41 -15.82 -17.30
N GLN A 146 9.61 -16.28 -18.53
CA GLN A 146 9.78 -15.39 -19.68
C GLN A 146 8.50 -14.57 -19.95
N GLN A 147 7.33 -15.19 -19.82
CA GLN A 147 6.04 -14.51 -19.97
C GLN A 147 5.83 -13.44 -18.89
N LEU A 148 6.09 -13.77 -17.61
CA LEU A 148 6.00 -12.80 -16.51
C LEU A 148 6.98 -11.64 -16.70
N GLN A 149 8.20 -11.91 -17.18
CA GLN A 149 9.18 -10.87 -17.46
C GLN A 149 8.72 -9.94 -18.59
N GLN A 150 8.08 -10.49 -19.63
CA GLN A 150 7.50 -9.69 -20.70
C GLN A 150 6.33 -8.83 -20.21
N GLU A 151 5.45 -9.38 -19.37
CA GLU A 151 4.35 -8.61 -18.78
C GLU A 151 4.87 -7.47 -17.90
N LEU A 152 5.90 -7.72 -17.10
CA LEU A 152 6.52 -6.72 -16.24
C LEU A 152 7.17 -5.59 -17.07
N ASN A 153 7.81 -5.92 -18.19
CA ASN A 153 8.35 -4.93 -19.11
C ASN A 153 7.26 -4.11 -19.78
N ARG A 154 6.18 -4.74 -20.26
CA ARG A 154 5.00 -4.04 -20.82
C ARG A 154 4.38 -3.09 -19.81
N LEU A 155 4.26 -3.52 -18.55
CA LEU A 155 3.73 -2.68 -17.49
C LEU A 155 4.61 -1.45 -17.25
N LYS A 156 5.94 -1.62 -17.22
CA LYS A 156 6.89 -0.50 -17.10
C LYS A 156 6.75 0.50 -18.24
N GLU A 157 6.71 0.02 -19.48
CA GLU A 157 6.52 0.88 -20.66
C GLU A 157 5.21 1.67 -20.57
N HIS A 158 4.11 1.01 -20.24
CA HIS A 158 2.81 1.67 -20.09
C HIS A 158 2.81 2.72 -18.98
N THR A 159 3.44 2.43 -17.83
CA THR A 159 3.56 3.42 -16.75
C THR A 159 4.39 4.64 -17.18
N GLN A 160 5.42 4.43 -18.00
CA GLN A 160 6.26 5.52 -18.49
C GLN A 160 5.49 6.40 -19.47
N GLN A 161 4.69 5.80 -20.36
CA GLN A 161 3.78 6.52 -21.26
C GLN A 161 2.77 7.38 -20.50
N LEU A 162 2.17 6.84 -19.42
CA LEU A 162 1.23 7.60 -18.59
C LEU A 162 1.90 8.80 -17.90
N VAL A 163 3.12 8.62 -17.39
CA VAL A 163 3.89 9.72 -16.79
C VAL A 163 4.19 10.79 -17.83
N GLU A 164 4.55 10.40 -19.05
CA GLU A 164 4.83 11.33 -20.13
C GLU A 164 3.57 12.10 -20.57
N ALA A 165 2.43 11.43 -20.70
CA ALA A 165 1.14 12.06 -20.98
C ALA A 165 0.76 13.09 -19.90
N LEU A 166 0.93 12.74 -18.62
CA LEU A 166 0.69 13.68 -17.51
C LEU A 166 1.62 14.89 -17.56
N ASN A 167 2.88 14.70 -17.95
CA ASN A 167 3.83 15.80 -18.10
C ASN A 167 3.48 16.69 -19.30
N GLN A 168 3.00 16.11 -20.40
CA GLN A 168 2.49 16.87 -21.56
C GLN A 168 1.28 17.71 -21.18
N GLU A 169 0.30 17.13 -20.47
CA GLU A 169 -0.85 17.89 -19.96
C GLU A 169 -0.41 19.04 -19.05
N ARG A 170 0.56 18.81 -18.17
CA ARG A 170 1.08 19.86 -17.29
C ARG A 170 1.68 21.01 -18.10
N ARG A 171 2.54 20.71 -19.08
CA ARG A 171 3.14 21.72 -19.95
C ARG A 171 2.08 22.50 -20.74
N PHE A 172 1.06 21.80 -21.23
CA PHE A 172 -0.05 22.45 -21.92
C PHE A 172 -0.81 23.43 -21.01
N ARG A 173 -1.11 23.03 -19.77
CA ARG A 173 -1.75 23.91 -18.79
C ARG A 173 -0.89 25.12 -18.44
N GLU A 174 0.42 24.92 -18.26
CA GLU A 174 1.37 26.00 -18.00
C GLU A 174 1.43 27.00 -19.16
N ALA A 175 1.45 26.51 -20.40
CA ALA A 175 1.39 27.36 -21.60
C ALA A 175 0.09 28.16 -21.68
N MET A 176 -1.06 27.54 -21.38
CA MET A 176 -2.34 28.26 -21.33
C MET A 176 -2.37 29.35 -20.25
N ILE A 177 -1.78 29.08 -19.07
CA ILE A 177 -1.68 30.07 -18.00
C ILE A 177 -0.85 31.27 -18.46
N GLN A 178 0.31 31.02 -19.09
CA GLN A 178 1.17 32.09 -19.62
C GLN A 178 0.46 32.93 -20.67
N GLU A 179 -0.33 32.31 -21.55
CA GLU A 179 -1.10 33.03 -22.57
C GLU A 179 -2.21 33.89 -21.94
N ILE A 180 -2.91 33.37 -20.92
CA ILE A 180 -3.91 34.15 -20.18
C ILE A 180 -3.25 35.36 -19.50
N GLU A 181 -2.08 35.19 -18.90
CA GLU A 181 -1.32 36.29 -18.28
C GLU A 181 -0.88 37.33 -19.32
N ARG A 182 -0.42 36.89 -20.50
CA ARG A 182 -0.07 37.76 -21.63
C ARG A 182 -1.26 38.58 -22.11
N LEU A 183 -2.42 37.94 -22.30
CA LEU A 183 -3.65 38.61 -22.73
C LEU A 183 -4.12 39.62 -21.68
N LYS A 184 -4.07 39.27 -20.38
CA LYS A 184 -4.39 40.21 -19.30
C LYS A 184 -3.47 41.43 -19.31
N ALA A 185 -2.16 41.25 -19.56
CA ALA A 185 -1.21 42.34 -19.66
C ALA A 185 -1.39 43.23 -20.91
N ALA A 186 -2.00 42.69 -21.97
CA ALA A 186 -2.34 43.42 -23.18
C ALA A 186 -3.65 44.23 -23.03
N VAL A 187 -4.65 43.69 -22.33
CA VAL A 187 -5.95 44.35 -22.10
C VAL A 187 -5.90 45.37 -20.95
N GLY A 188 -4.96 45.21 -20.00
CA GLY A 188 -4.74 46.17 -18.92
C GLY A 188 -3.94 47.42 -19.32
N ARG A 189 -3.78 47.69 -20.61
CA ARG A 189 -3.16 48.90 -21.17
C ARG A 189 -4.17 49.71 -21.96
#